data_AF-A0AAV5YY01-F1
#
_entry.id   AF-A0AAV5YY01-F1
#
_cell.length_a   1.000
_cell.length_b   1.000
_cell.length_c   1.000
_cell.angle_alpha   90.00
_cell.angle_beta   90.00
_cell.angle_gamma   90.00
#
_symmetry.space_group_name_H-M   'P 1'
#
loop_
_entity.id
_entity.type
_entity.pdbx_description
1 polymer ?
#
loop_
_entity_poly.entity_id
_entity_poly.type
_entity_poly.pdbx_seq_one_letter_code
_entity_poly.pdbx_strand_id
1 'polypeptide(L)' 'MWIVRVALDRPYTFIVLALLILIVSPVVIARTPTDIFPSINIPVIAVAWNYRGLNTEELEGRITSNFERTLTTTVDNI' A
#
# COMPACT_ATOMS: atom_id res chain seq x y z
N MET A 1 -5.76 -39.82 14.90
CA MET A 1 -5.98 -40.07 13.45
C MET A 1 -7.45 -39.92 13.03
N TRP A 2 -8.18 -38.94 13.57
CA TRP A 2 -9.62 -38.81 13.27
C TRP A 2 -9.85 -38.16 11.90
N ILE A 3 -9.05 -37.13 11.55
CA ILE A 3 -9.14 -36.43 10.25
C ILE A 3 -8.89 -37.38 9.08
N VAL A 4 -7.91 -38.29 9.22
CA VAL A 4 -7.58 -39.31 8.22
C VAL A 4 -8.71 -40.33 8.09
N ARG A 5 -9.32 -40.73 9.21
CA ARG A 5 -10.47 -41.65 9.20
C ARG A 5 -11.66 -41.04 8.45
N VAL A 6 -12.00 -39.78 8.74
CA VAL A 6 -13.07 -39.06 8.03
C VAL A 6 -12.79 -38.94 6.53
N ALA A 7 -11.53 -38.71 6.15
CA ALA A 7 -11.14 -38.67 4.74
C ALA A 7 -11.27 -40.02 4.03
N LEU A 8 -10.98 -41.12 4.73
CA LEU A 8 -11.10 -42.48 4.20
C LEU A 8 -12.56 -42.97 4.16
N ASP A 9 -13.41 -42.55 5.11
CA ASP A 9 -14.83 -42.93 5.16
C ASP A 9 -15.68 -42.22 4.09
N ARG A 10 -15.23 -41.06 3.58
CA ARG A 10 -15.90 -40.29 2.51
C ARG A 10 -14.94 -39.86 1.39
N PRO A 11 -14.35 -40.81 0.64
CA PRO A 11 -13.30 -40.51 -0.33
C PRO A 11 -13.78 -39.61 -1.47
N TYR A 12 -15.02 -39.79 -1.93
CA TYR A 12 -15.60 -38.99 -3.01
C TYR A 12 -15.72 -37.51 -2.66
N THR A 13 -16.05 -37.17 -1.42
CA THR A 13 -16.15 -35.77 -0.99
C THR A 13 -14.80 -35.05 -1.09
N PHE A 14 -13.71 -35.73 -0.72
CA PHE A 14 -12.36 -35.17 -0.80
C PHE A 14 -11.85 -35.08 -2.25
N ILE A 15 -12.17 -36.05 -3.11
CA ILE A 15 -11.82 -35.99 -4.54
C ILE A 15 -12.53 -34.81 -5.22
N VAL A 16 -13.83 -34.65 -4.98
CA VAL A 16 -14.60 -33.53 -5.54
C VAL A 16 -14.07 -32.19 -5.01
N LEU A 17 -13.77 -32.11 -3.71
CA LEU A 17 -13.18 -30.91 -3.12
C LEU A 17 -11.82 -30.57 -3.75
N ALA A 18 -10.95 -31.56 -3.95
CA ALA A 18 -9.64 -31.35 -4.59
C ALA A 18 -9.80 -30.85 -6.04
N LEU A 19 -10.75 -31.40 -6.80
CA LEU A 19 -11.07 -30.93 -8.14
C LEU A 19 -11.60 -29.50 -8.15
N LEU A 20 -12.47 -29.15 -7.19
CA LEU A 20 -12.97 -27.77 -7.04
C LEU A 20 -11.81 -26.80 -6.77
N ILE A 21 -10.90 -27.14 -5.85
CA ILE A 21 -9.72 -26.33 -5.58
C ILE A 21 -8.86 -26.18 -6.84
N LEU A 22 -8.64 -27.26 -7.57
CA LEU A 22 -7.84 -27.25 -8.80
C LEU A 22 -8.46 -26.36 -9.90
N ILE A 23 -9.78 -26.36 -10.03
CA ILE A 23 -10.49 -25.52 -11.03
C ILE A 23 -10.49 -24.04 -10.63
N VAL A 24 -10.62 -23.73 -9.34
CA VAL A 24 -10.67 -22.34 -8.84
C VAL A 24 -9.27 -21.71 -8.77
N SER A 25 -8.24 -22.50 -8.49
CA SER A 25 -6.86 -22.01 -8.27
C SER A 25 -6.30 -21.16 -9.42
N PRO A 26 -6.43 -21.52 -10.71
CA PRO A 26 -5.92 -20.70 -11.81
C PRO A 26 -6.50 -19.28 -11.84
N VAL A 27 -7.80 -19.14 -11.55
CA VAL A 27 -8.48 -17.83 -11.54
C VAL A 27 -7.97 -16.97 -10.39
N VAL A 28 -7.75 -17.58 -9.22
CA VAL A 28 -7.18 -16.89 -8.06
C VAL A 28 -5.76 -16.45 -8.35
N ILE A 29 -4.91 -17.36 -8.86
CA ILE A 29 -3.51 -17.05 -9.19
C ILE A 29 -3.41 -15.92 -10.22
N ALA A 30 -4.26 -15.94 -11.26
CA ALA A 30 -4.27 -14.89 -12.28
C ALA A 30 -4.78 -13.53 -11.78
N ARG A 31 -5.56 -13.51 -10.69
CA ARG A 31 -6.12 -12.28 -10.10
C ARG A 31 -5.33 -11.76 -8.91
N THR A 32 -4.46 -12.57 -8.32
CA THR A 32 -3.59 -12.13 -7.22
C THR A 32 -2.61 -11.08 -7.76
N PRO A 33 -2.63 -9.85 -7.22
CA PRO A 33 -1.65 -8.83 -7.59
C PRO A 33 -0.24 -9.35 -7.33
N THR A 34 0.66 -9.16 -8.28
CA THR A 34 2.06 -9.61 -8.20
C THR A 34 2.93 -8.69 -7.35
N ASP A 35 2.39 -7.60 -6.81
CA ASP A 35 3.16 -6.64 -6.03
C ASP A 35 3.37 -7.14 -4.60
N ILE A 36 4.64 -7.21 -4.20
CA ILE A 36 5.09 -7.64 -2.88
C ILE A 36 5.00 -6.50 -1.86
N PHE A 37 4.95 -5.25 -2.32
CA PHE A 37 4.79 -4.11 -1.44
C PHE A 37 3.30 -3.73 -1.37
N PRO A 38 2.75 -3.51 -0.16
CA PRO A 38 1.49 -2.80 -0.07
C PRO A 38 1.66 -1.44 -0.74
N SER A 39 0.61 -0.89 -1.35
CA SER A 39 0.64 0.46 -1.90
C SER A 39 1.09 1.45 -0.82
N ILE A 40 2.37 1.83 -0.81
CA ILE A 40 2.92 2.82 0.11
C ILE A 40 2.46 4.17 -0.41
N ASN A 41 1.28 4.59 0.02
CA ASN A 41 0.80 5.95 -0.23
C ASN A 41 1.56 6.90 0.71
N ILE A 42 2.80 7.26 0.38
CA ILE A 42 3.51 8.33 1.08
C ILE A 42 2.76 9.63 0.73
N PRO A 43 2.08 10.29 1.68
CA PRO A 43 1.34 11.50 1.38
C PRO A 43 2.35 12.63 1.09
N VAL A 44 2.40 13.09 -0.15
CA VAL A 44 3.24 14.24 -0.55
C VAL A 44 2.37 15.49 -0.60
N ILE A 45 2.76 16.51 0.16
CA ILE A 45 2.12 17.83 0.14
C ILE A 45 3.09 18.80 -0.53
N ALA A 46 2.65 19.43 -1.62
CA ALA A 46 3.43 20.45 -2.32
C ALA A 46 2.83 21.85 -2.06
N VAL A 47 3.67 22.80 -1.66
CA VAL A 47 3.29 24.19 -1.40
C VAL A 47 4.11 25.09 -2.31
N ALA A 48 3.45 25.92 -3.10
CA ALA A 48 4.08 26.85 -4.04
C ALA A 48 3.75 28.30 -3.68
N TRP A 49 4.79 29.11 -3.48
CA TRP A 49 4.66 30.54 -3.21
C TRP A 49 4.87 31.33 -4.50
N ASN A 50 4.03 32.33 -4.74
CA ASN A 50 4.19 33.26 -5.86
C ASN A 50 4.09 34.69 -5.35
N TYR A 51 5.18 35.45 -5.52
CA TYR A 51 5.20 36.87 -5.23
C TYR A 51 5.89 37.64 -6.36
N ARG A 52 5.13 38.50 -7.03
CA ARG A 52 5.65 39.34 -8.12
C ARG A 52 6.32 40.58 -7.51
N GLY A 53 7.62 40.74 -7.77
CA GLY A 53 8.40 41.91 -7.33
C GLY A 53 9.36 41.65 -6.17
N LEU A 54 9.40 40.43 -5.61
CA LEU A 54 10.50 39.99 -4.76
C LEU A 54 11.58 39.34 -5.63
N ASN A 55 12.84 39.52 -5.27
CA ASN A 55 13.93 38.72 -5.81
C ASN A 55 13.92 37.31 -5.18
N THR A 56 14.66 36.37 -5.76
CA THR A 56 14.69 34.98 -5.29
C THR A 56 15.27 34.86 -3.88
N GLU A 57 16.34 35.59 -3.55
CA GLU A 57 16.97 35.57 -2.22
C GLU A 57 16.01 36.03 -1.10
N GLU A 58 15.24 37.09 -1.33
CA GLU A 58 14.29 37.60 -0.36
C GLU A 58 13.11 36.64 -0.21
N LEU A 59 12.71 35.94 -1.27
CA LEU A 59 11.60 34.99 -1.24
C LEU A 59 12.00 33.75 -0.44
N GLU A 60 13.23 33.26 -0.62
CA GLU A 60 13.80 32.19 0.18
C GLU A 60 13.91 32.61 1.66
N GLY A 61 14.59 33.72 1.94
CA GLY A 61 14.92 34.12 3.31
C GLY A 61 13.71 34.55 4.13
N ARG A 62 12.69 35.15 3.51
CA ARG A 62 11.53 35.69 4.23
C ARG A 62 10.32 34.77 4.23
N ILE A 63 10.11 33.98 3.17
CA ILE A 63 8.90 33.15 3.01
C ILE A 63 9.24 31.68 3.21
N THR A 64 10.06 31.10 2.33
CA THR A 64 10.31 29.65 2.32
C THR A 64 11.00 29.18 3.60
N SER A 65 12.06 29.86 4.04
CA SER A 65 12.83 29.46 5.24
C SER A 65 11.98 29.48 6.52
N ASN A 66 11.14 30.51 6.69
CA ASN A 66 10.24 30.60 7.85
C ASN A 66 9.15 29.53 7.81
N PHE A 67 8.63 29.22 6.61
CA PHE A 67 7.65 28.18 6.41
C PHE A 67 8.22 26.80 6.75
N GLU A 68 9.40 26.44 6.24
CA GLU A 68 10.09 25.18 6.54
C GLU A 68 10.37 25.03 8.04
N ARG A 69 10.81 26.09 8.71
CA ARG A 69 11.06 26.08 10.16
C ARG A 69 9.80 25.87 11.00
N THR A 70 8.63 26.25 10.47
CA THR A 70 7.33 26.02 11.15
C THR A 70 6.83 24.60 10.91
N LEU A 71 7.14 24.01 9.75
CA LEU A 71 6.76 22.63 9.45
C LEU A 71 7.44 21.65 10.41
N THR A 72 8.70 21.87 10.78
CA THR A 72 9.43 20.99 11.71
C THR A 72 8.87 20.97 13.13
N THR A 73 8.07 21.96 13.52
CA THR A 73 7.44 22.02 14.85
C THR A 73 5.98 21.60 14.86
N THR A 74 5.31 21.66 13.70
CA THR A 74 3.86 21.42 13.59
C THR A 74 3.54 20.06 12.96
N VAL A 75 4.46 19.52 12.16
CA VAL A 75 4.34 18.21 11.52
C VAL A 75 5.24 17.22 12.25
N ASP A 76 4.69 16.07 12.60
CA ASP A 76 5.45 14.98 13.22
C ASP A 76 6.16 14.13 12.15
N ASN A 77 7.38 13.67 12.41
CA ASN A 77 8.24 12.93 11.46
C ASN A 77 8.51 13.62 10.10
N ILE A 78 9.01 14.86 10.12
CA ILE A 78 9.61 15.57 8.95
C ILE A 78 11.13 15.59 9.03
#